data_AF-K1S0U7-F1
#
_entry.id   AF-K1S0U7-F1
#
_cell.length_a   1.000
_cell.length_b   1.000
_cell.length_c   1.000
_cell.angle_alpha   90.00
_cell.angle_beta   90.00
_cell.angle_gamma   90.00
#
_symmetry.space_group_name_H-M   'P 1'
#
loop_
_entity.id
_entity.type
_entity.pdbx_description
1 polymer ?
#
loop_
_entity_poly.entity_id
_entity_poly.type
_entity_poly.pdbx_seq_one_letter_code
_entity_poly.pdbx_strand_id
1 'polypeptide(L)'
;MEDEKTVRQLRRPARNTTTYKQWGAAKSQERISVQQKNRITAFQEVGMKRVQFCWARLPGLPKTMMWPVRREPGSTMDSEIQENIQEVLTGMKSDGVLKAIQSDNSLMSFGSAMLKRVGRGRLPNVRQKLRQLGRLLVSLRCLSTEAAVFTDFIKPKEFDRVVDAVKKISSNPSELTEKGCQKYSLPSLALKLGHSLKRLAEVIRGRTIRDGDDERRKDVENFILLHDTEWADKISNHARQTIAERKYNEPDILPLTCDIVKLNDFLLHEIVRLSELLLKDINAVNWRNLAMVVLCRITIFNKRRGGETSQMKLSAYVNRKTGEWKDAENLEIISTLSPIEKKLMDRLQLVEIVGKKNRKVPVLLTKDMWNALDLQQKDCHWSSSSKPFPVCCTIFQFWALKMLGFPQMDNKQSGFKES
;
A
#
# COMPACT_ATOMS: atom_id res chain seq x y z
N MET A 1 33.71 -70.99 9.36
CA MET A 1 33.06 -71.79 8.32
C MET A 1 31.96 -70.90 7.75
N GLU A 2 32.38 -70.01 6.84
CA GLU A 2 32.32 -70.16 5.36
C GLU A 2 31.07 -69.39 4.88
N ASP A 3 31.19 -68.14 4.42
CA ASP A 3 31.49 -67.72 3.05
C ASP A 3 30.64 -68.45 1.99
N GLU A 4 29.75 -67.72 1.30
CA GLU A 4 29.98 -67.41 -0.12
C GLU A 4 28.96 -66.44 -0.76
N LYS A 5 29.49 -65.74 -1.76
CA LYS A 5 28.92 -64.65 -2.56
C LYS A 5 27.86 -65.14 -3.54
N THR A 6 26.87 -64.31 -3.86
CA THR A 6 26.39 -64.22 -5.27
C THR A 6 25.90 -62.82 -5.62
N VAL A 7 26.62 -62.20 -6.56
CA VAL A 7 26.29 -60.96 -7.26
C VAL A 7 25.17 -61.24 -8.27
N ARG A 8 24.09 -60.44 -8.26
CA ARG A 8 23.21 -60.25 -9.44
C ARG A 8 22.91 -58.77 -9.64
N GLN A 9 23.54 -58.21 -10.67
CA GLN A 9 23.13 -56.99 -11.36
C GLN A 9 21.82 -57.23 -12.14
N LEU A 10 21.17 -56.12 -12.55
CA LEU A 10 20.02 -55.93 -13.49
C LEU A 10 18.70 -55.57 -12.78
N ARG A 11 17.97 -54.48 -13.04
CA ARG A 11 18.02 -53.37 -14.03
C ARG A 11 17.31 -52.15 -13.40
N ARG A 12 17.88 -50.94 -13.54
CA ARG A 12 17.15 -49.66 -13.34
C ARG A 12 16.28 -49.39 -14.57
N PRO A 13 15.01 -48.95 -14.46
CA PRO A 13 14.29 -48.44 -15.61
C PRO A 13 14.95 -47.14 -16.10
N ALA A 14 15.08 -47.03 -17.43
CA ALA A 14 15.69 -45.91 -18.11
C ALA A 14 15.06 -44.59 -17.68
N ARG A 15 15.89 -43.61 -17.29
CA ARG A 15 15.43 -42.22 -17.13
C ARG A 15 15.00 -41.72 -18.50
N ASN A 16 13.71 -41.43 -18.65
CA ASN A 16 13.18 -40.70 -19.80
C ASN A 16 13.90 -39.35 -19.93
N THR A 17 14.91 -39.29 -20.80
CA THR A 17 15.67 -38.09 -21.16
C THR A 17 14.85 -37.11 -22.02
N THR A 18 13.60 -37.43 -22.34
CA THR A 18 12.70 -36.60 -23.15
C THR A 18 12.11 -35.44 -22.34
N THR A 19 11.83 -35.63 -21.05
CA THR A 19 11.18 -34.61 -20.20
C THR A 19 12.12 -33.47 -19.81
N TYR A 20 13.41 -33.73 -19.62
CA TYR A 20 14.41 -32.69 -19.34
C TYR A 20 14.77 -31.85 -20.56
N LYS A 21 14.75 -32.43 -21.77
CA LYS A 21 14.93 -31.66 -23.03
C LYS A 21 13.74 -30.74 -23.31
N GLN A 22 12.51 -31.18 -23.03
CA GLN A 22 11.32 -30.32 -23.16
C GLN A 22 11.28 -29.18 -22.13
N TRP A 23 11.73 -29.43 -20.89
CA TRP A 23 11.87 -28.37 -19.88
C TRP A 23 12.99 -27.37 -20.20
N GLY A 24 14.11 -27.84 -20.76
CA GLY A 24 15.20 -26.98 -21.22
C GLY A 24 14.83 -26.12 -22.43
N ALA A 25 14.06 -26.66 -23.37
CA ALA A 25 13.54 -25.93 -24.53
C ALA A 25 12.52 -24.86 -24.11
N ALA A 26 11.59 -25.19 -23.19
CA ALA A 26 10.59 -24.24 -22.68
C ALA A 26 11.24 -23.05 -21.95
N LYS A 27 12.24 -23.28 -21.09
CA LYS A 27 12.99 -22.18 -20.43
C LYS A 27 13.87 -21.37 -21.38
N SER A 28 14.35 -21.98 -22.46
CA SER A 28 15.14 -21.27 -23.49
C SER A 28 14.25 -20.39 -24.37
N GLN A 29 13.07 -20.86 -24.77
CA GLN A 29 12.06 -20.05 -25.47
C GLN A 29 11.53 -18.91 -24.60
N GLU A 30 11.34 -19.15 -23.30
CA GLU A 30 10.95 -18.09 -22.35
C GLU A 30 12.05 -17.02 -22.22
N ARG A 31 13.34 -17.41 -22.14
CA ARG A 31 14.48 -16.46 -22.14
C ARG A 31 14.64 -15.69 -23.46
N ILE A 32 14.47 -16.34 -24.61
CA ILE A 32 14.55 -15.69 -25.92
C ILE A 32 13.40 -14.67 -26.09
N SER A 33 12.19 -14.98 -25.61
CA SER A 33 11.05 -14.04 -25.65
C SER A 33 11.24 -12.83 -24.72
N VAL A 34 11.92 -13.00 -23.57
CA VAL A 34 12.25 -11.90 -22.64
C VAL A 34 13.40 -11.05 -23.19
N GLN A 35 14.38 -11.64 -23.87
CA GLN A 35 15.44 -10.90 -24.56
C GLN A 35 14.93 -10.13 -25.79
N GLN A 36 13.97 -10.68 -26.54
CA GLN A 36 13.31 -9.96 -27.64
C GLN A 36 12.39 -8.84 -27.13
N LYS A 37 11.66 -9.05 -26.03
CA LYS A 37 10.89 -7.97 -25.37
C LYS A 37 11.79 -6.82 -24.90
N ASN A 38 12.96 -7.11 -24.34
CA ASN A 38 13.91 -6.08 -23.91
C ASN A 38 14.65 -5.38 -25.08
N ARG A 39 14.66 -5.96 -26.29
CA ARG A 39 15.17 -5.31 -27.50
C ARG A 39 14.15 -4.36 -28.13
N ILE A 40 12.85 -4.64 -28.00
CA ILE A 40 11.78 -3.76 -28.51
C ILE A 40 11.61 -2.52 -27.60
N THR A 41 11.86 -2.63 -26.29
CA THR A 41 11.93 -1.45 -25.39
C THR A 41 13.23 -0.65 -25.49
N ALA A 42 14.25 -1.14 -26.21
CA ALA A 42 15.52 -0.43 -26.43
C ALA A 42 15.58 0.33 -27.77
N PHE A 43 14.51 0.31 -28.56
CA PHE A 43 14.43 0.98 -29.87
C PHE A 43 13.40 2.13 -29.93
N GLN A 44 12.84 2.54 -28.79
CA GLN A 44 12.01 3.74 -28.63
C GLN A 44 12.64 4.84 -27.75
N GLU A 45 13.92 4.69 -27.37
CA GLU A 45 14.70 5.68 -26.60
C GLU A 45 15.86 6.30 -27.40
N VAL A 46 15.70 6.49 -28.71
CA VAL A 46 16.63 7.28 -29.53
C VAL A 46 15.83 8.29 -30.34
N GLY A 47 15.54 9.45 -29.74
CA GLY A 47 14.78 10.48 -30.44
C GLY A 47 14.25 11.65 -29.64
N MET A 48 14.99 12.19 -28.67
CA MET A 48 14.72 13.55 -28.19
C MET A 48 16.03 14.26 -27.85
N LYS A 49 16.37 15.20 -28.74
CA LYS A 49 17.61 15.96 -28.78
C LYS A 49 17.74 16.87 -27.55
N ARG A 50 18.98 17.01 -27.08
CA ARG A 50 19.47 18.04 -26.15
C ARG A 50 18.89 19.41 -26.51
N VAL A 51 18.26 20.07 -25.54
CA VAL A 51 18.31 21.53 -25.43
C VAL A 51 19.03 21.83 -24.12
N GLN A 52 20.34 22.03 -24.21
CA GLN A 52 21.10 22.68 -23.17
C GLN A 52 20.68 24.16 -23.17
N PHE A 53 19.95 24.59 -22.15
CA PHE A 53 19.89 26.02 -21.86
C PHE A 53 21.20 26.41 -21.16
N CYS A 54 22.17 26.82 -21.97
CA CYS A 54 23.29 27.65 -21.54
C CYS A 54 22.72 28.99 -21.06
N TRP A 55 22.87 29.29 -19.77
CA TRP A 55 22.73 30.66 -19.29
C TRP A 55 24.00 31.43 -19.68
N ALA A 56 24.00 31.96 -20.90
CA ALA A 56 24.93 32.99 -21.31
C ALA A 56 24.56 34.30 -20.61
N ARG A 57 25.54 34.87 -19.90
CA ARG A 57 25.49 36.18 -19.27
C ARG A 57 25.59 37.25 -20.37
N LEU A 58 24.54 38.07 -20.55
CA LEU A 58 24.64 39.34 -21.26
C LEU A 58 24.31 40.51 -20.32
N PRO A 59 24.99 41.66 -20.45
CA PRO A 59 25.00 42.73 -19.44
C PRO A 59 23.99 43.84 -19.76
N GLY A 60 23.49 44.47 -18.69
CA GLY A 60 22.82 45.77 -18.75
C GLY A 60 21.30 45.73 -18.70
N LEU A 61 20.74 46.04 -17.52
CA LEU A 61 19.49 46.78 -17.24
C LEU A 61 19.22 46.74 -15.71
N PRO A 62 18.49 47.71 -15.13
CA PRO A 62 18.89 48.36 -13.88
C PRO A 62 18.47 47.62 -12.61
N LYS A 63 19.29 47.77 -11.57
CA LYS A 63 18.96 47.44 -10.19
C LYS A 63 17.84 48.38 -9.72
N THR A 64 16.70 47.80 -9.36
CA THR A 64 15.85 48.04 -8.16
C THR A 64 14.37 47.90 -8.50
N MET A 65 13.78 46.77 -8.16
CA MET A 65 12.41 46.70 -7.65
C MET A 65 12.30 45.45 -6.78
N MET A 66 12.81 45.61 -5.56
CA MET A 66 12.63 44.66 -4.48
C MET A 66 11.19 44.81 -4.01
N TRP A 67 10.27 43.97 -4.51
CA TRP A 67 8.95 43.84 -3.91
C TRP A 67 9.11 43.18 -2.55
N PRO A 68 8.68 43.80 -1.43
CA PRO A 68 8.75 43.16 -0.13
C PRO A 68 7.66 42.09 -0.09
N VAL A 69 8.04 40.83 -0.32
CA VAL A 69 7.22 39.70 0.13
C VAL A 69 7.33 39.68 1.66
N ARG A 70 6.46 40.45 2.31
CA ARG A 70 6.18 40.33 3.74
C ARG A 70 5.59 38.94 3.96
N ARG A 71 6.44 37.95 4.25
CA ARG A 71 6.02 36.67 4.82
C ARG A 71 5.65 36.93 6.28
N GLU A 72 4.36 36.97 6.55
CA GLU A 72 3.81 36.83 7.91
C GLU A 72 4.40 35.55 8.55
N PRO A 73 5.05 35.61 9.72
CA PRO A 73 5.57 34.43 10.39
C PRO A 73 4.46 33.72 11.20
N GLY A 74 4.29 32.41 10.97
CA GLY A 74 3.85 31.48 12.02
C GLY A 74 2.47 30.82 11.92
N SER A 75 1.48 31.36 11.20
CA SER A 75 0.09 30.84 11.34
C SER A 75 -0.32 29.74 10.35
N THR A 76 0.24 29.71 9.14
CA THR A 76 -0.23 28.84 8.05
C THR A 76 0.41 27.44 8.04
N MET A 77 1.66 27.31 8.49
CA MET A 77 2.35 26.01 8.57
C MET A 77 1.81 25.16 9.72
N ASP A 78 1.53 25.78 10.87
CA ASP A 78 1.03 25.08 12.04
C ASP A 78 -0.44 24.67 11.88
N SER A 79 -1.26 25.49 11.20
CA SER A 79 -2.66 25.15 10.90
C SER A 79 -2.77 23.96 9.93
N GLU A 80 -1.93 23.91 8.89
CA GLU A 80 -1.91 22.78 7.95
C GLU A 80 -1.39 21.49 8.61
N ILE A 81 -0.41 21.58 9.51
CA ILE A 81 0.06 20.44 10.30
C ILE A 81 -1.06 19.92 11.20
N GLN A 82 -1.81 20.82 11.82
CA GLN A 82 -2.91 20.50 12.73
C GLN A 82 -4.11 19.86 12.02
N GLU A 83 -4.46 20.32 10.82
CA GLU A 83 -5.52 19.71 10.01
C GLU A 83 -5.14 18.28 9.57
N ASN A 84 -3.92 18.12 9.05
CA ASN A 84 -3.42 16.83 8.57
C ASN A 84 -3.36 15.78 9.69
N ILE A 85 -2.94 16.15 10.90
CA ILE A 85 -2.86 15.21 12.01
C ILE A 85 -4.25 14.85 12.54
N GLN A 86 -5.19 15.78 12.57
CA GLN A 86 -6.56 15.50 13.03
C GLN A 86 -7.27 14.47 12.13
N GLU A 87 -7.06 14.54 10.81
CA GLU A 87 -7.56 13.51 9.88
C GLU A 87 -6.95 12.12 10.17
N VAL A 88 -5.69 12.08 10.57
CA VAL A 88 -5.01 10.83 10.95
C VAL A 88 -5.58 10.27 12.26
N LEU A 89 -5.90 11.10 13.24
CA LEU A 89 -6.37 10.67 14.56
C LEU A 89 -7.84 10.24 14.59
N THR A 90 -8.73 10.90 13.83
CA THR A 90 -10.20 10.68 13.85
C THR A 90 -10.68 9.25 13.56
N GLY A 91 -9.82 8.36 13.04
CA GLY A 91 -10.14 6.95 12.81
C GLY A 91 -9.31 5.96 13.64
N MET A 92 -8.66 6.41 14.71
CA MET A 92 -7.99 5.54 15.67
C MET A 92 -8.95 5.11 16.79
N LYS A 93 -8.68 3.95 17.41
CA LYS A 93 -9.41 3.55 18.63
C LYS A 93 -9.04 4.51 19.75
N SER A 94 -10.03 4.98 20.51
CA SER A 94 -9.79 5.74 21.73
C SER A 94 -9.29 4.80 22.82
N ASP A 95 -7.98 4.77 23.04
CA ASP A 95 -7.29 3.95 24.03
C ASP A 95 -6.07 4.70 24.60
N GLY A 96 -5.37 4.10 25.56
CA GLY A 96 -4.15 4.68 26.15
C GLY A 96 -3.05 4.96 25.11
N VAL A 97 -3.04 4.24 23.98
CA VAL A 97 -2.09 4.46 22.90
C VAL A 97 -2.40 5.76 22.16
N LEU A 98 -3.68 6.03 21.87
CA LEU A 98 -4.09 7.31 21.27
C LEU A 98 -3.72 8.49 22.17
N LYS A 99 -3.98 8.39 23.48
CA LYS A 99 -3.61 9.43 24.45
C LYS A 99 -2.10 9.68 24.48
N ALA A 100 -1.30 8.62 24.47
CA ALA A 100 0.16 8.72 24.41
C ALA A 100 0.63 9.43 23.14
N ILE A 101 0.02 9.12 21.97
CA ILE A 101 0.33 9.79 20.71
C ILE A 101 0.00 11.29 20.78
N GLN A 102 -1.17 11.65 21.31
CA GLN A 102 -1.61 13.04 21.40
C GLN A 102 -0.74 13.88 22.35
N SER A 103 -0.21 13.27 23.42
CA SER A 103 0.68 13.95 24.37
C SER A 103 2.08 14.23 23.82
N ASP A 104 2.47 13.61 22.70
CA ASP A 104 3.84 13.69 22.18
C ASP A 104 3.89 14.49 20.87
N ASN A 105 4.42 15.71 20.94
CA ASN A 105 4.58 16.58 19.79
C ASN A 105 5.45 15.96 18.68
N SER A 106 6.42 15.11 19.03
CA SER A 106 7.29 14.44 18.05
C SER A 106 6.51 13.42 17.22
N LEU A 107 5.61 12.67 17.85
CA LEU A 107 4.71 11.75 17.15
C LEU A 107 3.71 12.48 16.26
N MET A 108 3.14 13.59 16.75
CA MET A 108 2.20 14.40 15.97
C MET A 108 2.82 14.89 14.67
N SER A 109 4.04 15.42 14.76
CA SER A 109 4.79 15.86 13.57
C SER A 109 5.29 14.72 12.70
N PHE A 110 5.67 13.58 13.27
CA PHE A 110 5.99 12.38 12.49
C PHE A 110 4.78 11.94 11.65
N GLY A 111 3.58 11.94 12.24
CA GLY A 111 2.33 11.63 11.56
C GLY A 111 2.06 12.57 10.38
N SER A 112 2.14 13.88 10.63
CA SER A 112 1.95 14.91 9.60
C SER A 112 2.98 14.81 8.48
N ALA A 113 4.27 14.74 8.81
CA ALA A 113 5.36 14.61 7.83
C ALA A 113 5.23 13.32 7.01
N MET A 114 4.75 12.23 7.63
CA MET A 114 4.52 10.98 6.92
C MET A 114 3.33 11.09 5.96
N LEU A 115 2.22 11.69 6.37
CA LEU A 115 1.05 11.89 5.52
C LEU A 115 1.40 12.76 4.31
N LYS A 116 2.12 13.87 4.50
CA LYS A 116 2.62 14.72 3.41
C LYS A 116 3.46 13.93 2.40
N ARG A 117 4.30 12.99 2.88
CA ARG A 117 5.14 12.16 2.00
C ARG A 117 4.38 11.08 1.25
N VAL A 118 3.45 10.37 1.90
CA VAL A 118 2.79 9.18 1.32
C VAL A 118 1.44 9.45 0.67
N GLY A 119 0.86 10.63 0.93
CA GLY A 119 -0.46 11.05 0.46
C GLY A 119 -1.62 10.46 1.27
N ARG A 120 -2.79 11.10 1.17
CA ARG A 120 -4.03 10.73 1.89
C ARG A 120 -4.53 9.31 1.57
N GLY A 121 -4.23 8.79 0.37
CA GLY A 121 -4.58 7.41 0.00
C GLY A 121 -3.91 6.32 0.87
N ARG A 122 -2.87 6.67 1.64
CA ARG A 122 -2.15 5.74 2.53
C ARG A 122 -2.35 6.04 4.01
N LEU A 123 -3.40 6.78 4.34
CA LEU A 123 -3.73 7.17 5.70
C LEU A 123 -3.82 5.98 6.69
N PRO A 124 -4.39 4.80 6.33
CA PRO A 124 -4.37 3.62 7.21
C PRO A 124 -2.95 3.15 7.58
N ASN A 125 -1.99 3.24 6.66
CA ASN A 125 -0.60 2.87 6.91
C ASN A 125 0.08 3.86 7.87
N VAL A 126 -0.24 5.15 7.74
CA VAL A 126 0.24 6.19 8.66
C VAL A 126 -0.31 5.92 10.07
N ARG A 127 -1.61 5.66 10.18
CA ARG A 127 -2.25 5.31 11.45
C ARG A 127 -1.61 4.09 12.10
N GLN A 128 -1.36 3.03 11.33
CA GLN A 128 -0.71 1.82 11.83
C GLN A 128 0.68 2.12 12.41
N LYS A 129 1.50 2.91 11.71
CA LYS A 129 2.86 3.25 12.16
C LYS A 129 2.85 4.13 13.41
N LEU A 130 1.98 5.13 13.48
CA LEU A 130 1.80 5.93 14.68
C LEU A 130 1.37 5.06 15.86
N ARG A 131 0.44 4.13 15.66
CA ARG A 131 0.02 3.22 16.74
C ARG A 131 1.11 2.25 17.17
N GLN A 132 1.99 1.83 16.27
CA GLN A 132 3.17 1.03 16.64
C GLN A 132 4.13 1.85 17.52
N LEU A 133 4.44 3.08 17.12
CA LEU A 133 5.27 3.97 17.93
C LEU A 133 4.62 4.39 19.25
N GLY A 134 3.30 4.61 19.27
CA GLY A 134 2.56 4.89 20.49
C GLY A 134 2.58 3.72 21.48
N ARG A 135 2.48 2.48 21.00
CA ARG A 135 2.66 1.29 21.85
C ARG A 135 4.07 1.20 22.43
N LEU A 136 5.07 1.55 21.63
CA LEU A 136 6.45 1.64 22.11
C LEU A 136 6.59 2.72 23.18
N LEU A 137 5.99 3.90 22.99
CA LEU A 137 6.00 4.98 23.98
C LEU A 137 5.35 4.57 25.29
N VAL A 138 4.19 3.90 25.24
CA VAL A 138 3.54 3.34 26.43
C VAL A 138 4.47 2.36 27.15
N SER A 139 5.15 1.46 26.40
CA SER A 139 6.12 0.53 26.99
C SER A 139 7.32 1.23 27.61
N LEU A 140 7.79 2.34 27.03
CA LEU A 140 8.90 3.16 27.55
C LEU A 140 8.50 3.90 28.83
N ARG A 141 7.28 4.45 28.88
CA ARG A 141 6.73 5.11 30.07
C ARG A 141 6.63 4.16 31.26
N CYS A 142 6.30 2.90 31.04
CA CYS A 142 6.31 1.88 32.10
C CYS A 142 7.71 1.61 32.69
N LEU A 143 8.80 1.98 31.99
CA LEU A 143 10.18 1.82 32.44
C LEU A 143 10.80 3.15 32.93
N SER A 144 10.02 4.24 32.92
CA SER A 144 10.46 5.59 33.21
C SER A 144 9.31 6.36 33.88
N THR A 145 8.96 7.55 33.40
CA THR A 145 7.85 8.38 33.91
C THR A 145 6.66 8.37 32.96
N GLU A 146 5.46 8.55 33.50
CA GLU A 146 4.21 8.57 32.72
C GLU A 146 4.13 9.74 31.73
N ALA A 147 4.79 10.87 32.07
CA ALA A 147 4.84 12.07 31.25
C ALA A 147 5.94 12.05 30.17
N ALA A 148 6.80 11.02 30.14
CA ALA A 148 7.94 10.99 29.21
C ALA A 148 7.49 11.02 27.75
N VAL A 149 8.27 11.71 26.92
CA VAL A 149 8.06 11.85 25.47
C VAL A 149 9.26 11.30 24.69
N PHE A 150 9.11 11.06 23.40
CA PHE A 150 10.19 10.50 22.58
C PHE A 150 11.47 11.34 22.59
N THR A 151 11.40 12.67 22.75
CA THR A 151 12.61 13.50 22.88
C THR A 151 13.45 13.17 24.11
N ASP A 152 12.86 12.56 25.14
CA ASP A 152 13.60 12.12 26.33
C ASP A 152 14.39 10.83 26.05
N PHE A 153 13.86 9.98 25.17
CA PHE A 153 14.43 8.67 24.83
C PHE A 153 15.33 8.65 23.59
N ILE A 154 15.18 9.61 22.66
CA ILE A 154 16.04 9.74 21.47
C ILE A 154 17.35 10.44 21.87
N LYS A 155 18.10 9.77 22.74
CA LYS A 155 19.40 10.19 23.26
C LYS A 155 20.34 8.99 23.34
N PRO A 156 21.66 9.16 23.18
CA PRO A 156 22.59 8.03 23.18
C PRO A 156 22.52 7.18 24.45
N LYS A 157 22.39 7.84 25.62
CA LYS A 157 22.30 7.18 26.93
C LYS A 157 21.06 6.31 27.10
N GLU A 158 19.99 6.58 26.34
CA GLU A 158 18.72 5.86 26.42
C GLU A 158 18.59 4.78 25.35
N PHE A 159 19.60 4.62 24.48
CA PHE A 159 19.54 3.70 23.34
C PHE A 159 19.24 2.26 23.76
N ASP A 160 19.94 1.74 24.77
CA ASP A 160 19.71 0.38 25.27
C ASP A 160 18.32 0.22 25.89
N ARG A 161 17.82 1.24 26.60
CA ARG A 161 16.45 1.23 27.13
C ARG A 161 15.41 1.16 26.01
N VAL A 162 15.65 1.84 24.89
CA VAL A 162 14.78 1.75 23.70
C VAL A 162 14.85 0.37 23.06
N VAL A 163 16.04 -0.23 22.96
CA VAL A 163 16.21 -1.60 22.47
C VAL A 163 15.44 -2.60 23.34
N ASP A 164 15.55 -2.48 24.66
CA ASP A 164 14.87 -3.37 25.61
C ASP A 164 13.36 -3.19 25.58
N ALA A 165 12.86 -1.96 25.43
CA ALA A 165 11.44 -1.70 25.24
C ALA A 165 10.92 -2.35 23.93
N VAL A 166 11.69 -2.29 22.85
CA VAL A 166 11.32 -2.98 21.60
C VAL A 166 11.34 -4.50 21.76
N LYS A 167 12.34 -5.06 22.45
CA LYS A 167 12.39 -6.49 22.76
C LYS A 167 11.19 -6.91 23.60
N LYS A 168 10.82 -6.16 24.64
CA LYS A 168 9.67 -6.43 25.51
C LYS A 168 8.34 -6.54 24.73
N ILE A 169 8.12 -5.71 23.72
CA ILE A 169 6.88 -5.72 22.94
C ILE A 169 6.87 -6.70 21.75
N SER A 170 8.02 -7.30 21.41
CA SER A 170 8.16 -8.10 20.18
C SER A 170 8.83 -9.46 20.35
N SER A 171 9.51 -9.68 21.47
CA SER A 171 10.26 -10.90 21.79
C SER A 171 9.55 -11.75 22.84
N ASN A 172 9.86 -13.04 22.85
CA ASN A 172 9.52 -13.92 23.97
C ASN A 172 10.82 -14.21 24.74
N PRO A 173 11.01 -13.74 25.99
CA PRO A 173 12.28 -13.92 26.71
C PRO A 173 12.67 -15.37 26.96
N SER A 174 11.68 -16.28 26.98
CA SER A 174 11.85 -17.69 27.30
C SER A 174 12.23 -18.57 26.11
N GLU A 175 12.24 -18.05 24.88
CA GLU A 175 12.50 -18.85 23.69
C GLU A 175 13.75 -18.37 22.95
N LEU A 176 14.61 -19.33 22.61
CA LEU A 176 15.74 -19.13 21.71
C LEU A 176 15.47 -19.77 20.35
N THR A 177 16.09 -19.19 19.34
CA THR A 177 16.18 -19.72 17.97
C THR A 177 17.14 -20.91 17.93
N GLU A 178 17.13 -21.67 16.84
CA GLU A 178 18.03 -22.82 16.66
C GLU A 178 19.52 -22.44 16.72
N LYS A 179 19.86 -21.17 16.42
CA LYS A 179 21.22 -20.64 16.54
C LYS A 179 21.52 -19.98 17.89
N GLY A 180 20.66 -20.14 18.89
CA GLY A 180 20.84 -19.59 20.24
C GLY A 180 20.54 -18.09 20.38
N CYS A 181 20.01 -17.43 19.34
CA CYS A 181 19.58 -16.02 19.42
C CYS A 181 18.18 -15.91 20.01
N GLN A 182 17.81 -14.76 20.59
CA GLN A 182 16.48 -14.51 21.11
C GLN A 182 15.39 -14.65 20.03
N LYS A 183 14.35 -15.43 20.31
CA LYS A 183 13.24 -15.67 19.38
C LYS A 183 12.14 -14.62 19.54
N TYR A 184 11.70 -14.10 18.41
CA TYR A 184 10.68 -13.05 18.39
C TYR A 184 9.28 -13.63 18.23
N SER A 185 8.32 -13.23 19.07
CA SER A 185 6.91 -13.57 18.88
C SER A 185 6.32 -12.80 17.70
N LEU A 186 6.69 -11.53 17.57
CA LEU A 186 6.26 -10.59 16.53
C LEU A 186 7.47 -10.00 15.78
N PRO A 187 8.26 -10.82 15.03
CA PRO A 187 9.49 -10.36 14.39
C PRO A 187 9.25 -9.24 13.37
N SER A 188 8.12 -9.29 12.64
CA SER A 188 7.73 -8.23 11.72
C SER A 188 7.48 -6.88 12.41
N LEU A 189 7.04 -6.88 13.68
CA LEU A 189 6.82 -5.64 14.43
C LEU A 189 8.16 -5.01 14.81
N ALA A 190 9.11 -5.81 15.29
CA ALA A 190 10.46 -5.35 15.64
C ALA A 190 11.15 -4.62 14.47
N LEU A 191 11.11 -5.22 13.26
CA LEU A 191 11.65 -4.61 12.05
C LEU A 191 10.94 -3.29 11.69
N LYS A 192 9.60 -3.27 11.76
CA LYS A 192 8.81 -2.06 11.44
C LYS A 192 9.07 -0.93 12.44
N LEU A 193 9.30 -1.25 13.70
CA LEU A 193 9.61 -0.28 14.74
C LEU A 193 10.97 0.37 14.53
N GLY A 194 12.03 -0.41 14.25
CA GLY A 194 13.35 0.16 13.95
C GLY A 194 13.31 1.19 12.82
N HIS A 195 12.69 0.83 11.69
CA HIS A 195 12.52 1.77 10.58
C HIS A 195 11.70 3.02 10.93
N SER A 196 10.67 2.87 11.77
CA SER A 196 9.81 4.00 12.14
C SER A 196 10.48 4.89 13.19
N LEU A 197 11.27 4.31 14.09
CA LEU A 197 12.04 4.97 15.13
C LEU A 197 13.17 5.82 14.54
N LYS A 198 13.97 5.27 13.62
CA LYS A 198 14.98 6.06 12.90
C LYS A 198 14.36 7.25 12.20
N ARG A 199 13.22 7.05 11.53
CA ARG A 199 12.53 8.13 10.84
C ARG A 199 11.95 9.17 11.81
N LEU A 200 11.50 8.76 12.99
CA LEU A 200 11.10 9.68 14.06
C LEU A 200 12.29 10.51 14.54
N ALA A 201 13.44 9.90 14.77
CA ALA A 201 14.67 10.60 15.14
C ALA A 201 15.09 11.63 14.06
N GLU A 202 14.98 11.30 12.77
CA GLU A 202 15.22 12.26 11.69
C GLU A 202 14.26 13.46 11.71
N VAL A 203 13.00 13.24 12.08
CA VAL A 203 12.01 14.32 12.23
C VAL A 203 12.35 15.22 13.42
N ILE A 204 12.81 14.64 14.53
CA ILE A 204 13.26 15.38 15.71
C ILE A 204 14.52 16.19 15.36
N ARG A 205 15.51 15.59 14.67
CA ARG A 205 16.72 16.28 14.20
C ARG A 205 16.38 17.49 13.32
N GLY A 206 15.42 17.36 12.42
CA GLY A 206 14.97 18.47 11.58
C GLY A 206 14.31 19.60 12.36
N ARG A 207 13.77 19.34 13.56
CA ARG A 207 13.28 20.40 14.46
C ARG A 207 14.40 21.05 15.24
N THR A 208 15.29 20.28 15.87
CA THR A 208 16.39 20.85 16.67
C THR A 208 17.26 21.79 15.84
N ILE A 209 17.48 21.47 14.55
CA ILE A 209 18.19 22.36 13.61
C ILE A 209 17.43 23.69 13.37
N ARG A 210 16.10 23.65 13.27
CA ARG A 210 15.28 24.86 13.07
C ARG A 210 15.16 25.68 14.34
N ASP A 211 15.17 25.03 15.50
CA ASP A 211 15.04 25.65 16.81
C ASP A 211 16.40 26.20 17.31
N GLY A 212 17.51 25.86 16.65
CA GLY A 212 18.87 26.29 17.04
C GLY A 212 19.42 25.58 18.28
N ASP A 213 18.86 24.42 18.63
CA ASP A 213 19.24 23.63 19.81
C ASP A 213 20.35 22.62 19.46
N ASP A 214 21.61 23.07 19.54
CA ASP A 214 22.78 22.28 19.14
C ASP A 214 23.06 21.10 20.09
N GLU A 215 22.75 21.22 21.38
CA GLU A 215 22.93 20.13 22.35
C GLU A 215 22.00 18.96 21.99
N ARG A 216 20.70 19.23 21.84
CA ARG A 216 19.74 18.18 21.44
C ARG A 216 20.01 17.65 20.05
N ARG A 217 20.45 18.51 19.12
CA ARG A 217 20.86 18.07 17.79
C ARG A 217 21.95 17.00 17.87
N LYS A 218 23.00 17.25 18.65
CA LYS A 218 24.13 16.31 18.83
C LYS A 218 23.66 14.99 19.44
N ASP A 219 22.78 15.04 20.44
CA ASP A 219 22.17 13.85 21.04
C ASP A 219 21.41 13.00 20.00
N VAL A 220 20.55 13.64 19.20
CA VAL A 220 19.76 12.93 18.18
C VAL A 220 20.64 12.37 17.06
N GLU A 221 21.67 13.11 16.64
CA GLU A 221 22.64 12.63 15.64
C GLU A 221 23.41 11.40 16.13
N ASN A 222 23.88 11.44 17.38
CA ASN A 222 24.56 10.30 18.01
C ASN A 222 23.61 9.10 18.21
N PHE A 223 22.34 9.33 18.54
CA PHE A 223 21.34 8.25 18.60
C PHE A 223 21.11 7.60 17.23
N ILE A 224 21.02 8.40 16.16
CA ILE A 224 20.87 7.87 14.80
C ILE A 224 22.11 7.07 14.39
N LEU A 225 23.31 7.53 14.78
CA LEU A 225 24.56 6.80 14.55
C LEU A 225 24.55 5.43 15.23
N LEU A 226 24.21 5.38 16.53
CA LEU A 226 24.07 4.13 17.28
C LEU A 226 23.03 3.20 16.67
N HIS A 227 21.90 3.75 16.21
CA HIS A 227 20.90 2.97 15.50
C HIS A 227 21.46 2.36 14.21
N ASP A 228 22.26 3.10 13.44
CA ASP A 228 22.82 2.61 12.19
C ASP A 228 23.93 1.57 12.37
N THR A 229 24.66 1.64 13.48
CA THR A 229 25.73 0.69 13.80
C THR A 229 25.23 -0.57 14.50
N GLU A 230 24.35 -0.44 15.51
CA GLU A 230 24.05 -1.55 16.44
C GLU A 230 22.66 -2.16 16.30
N TRP A 231 21.70 -1.47 15.68
CA TRP A 231 20.30 -1.93 15.63
C TRP A 231 20.14 -3.24 14.84
N ALA A 232 20.99 -3.44 13.83
CA ALA A 232 20.97 -4.66 13.03
C ALA A 232 21.27 -5.88 13.90
N ASP A 233 22.31 -5.81 14.71
CA ASP A 233 22.79 -6.92 15.55
C ASP A 233 21.90 -7.13 16.77
N LYS A 234 21.46 -6.05 17.42
CA LYS A 234 20.61 -6.16 18.62
C LYS A 234 19.21 -6.69 18.32
N ILE A 235 18.63 -6.36 17.17
CA ILE A 235 17.22 -6.62 16.86
C ILE A 235 17.01 -7.25 15.48
N SER A 236 17.48 -6.59 14.42
CA SER A 236 16.99 -6.90 13.07
C SER A 236 17.41 -8.27 12.57
N ASN A 237 18.63 -8.70 12.87
CA ASN A 237 19.17 -10.00 12.46
C ASN A 237 18.41 -11.14 13.15
N HIS A 238 18.19 -11.04 14.46
CA HIS A 238 17.40 -12.02 15.23
C HIS A 238 15.94 -12.11 14.75
N ALA A 239 15.31 -10.97 14.47
CA ALA A 239 13.95 -10.94 13.94
C ALA A 239 13.84 -11.57 12.54
N ARG A 240 14.80 -11.30 11.64
CA ARG A 240 14.85 -11.92 10.31
C ARG A 240 15.08 -13.43 10.37
N GLN A 241 15.96 -13.87 11.26
CA GLN A 241 16.20 -15.28 11.48
C GLN A 241 14.94 -15.99 11.97
N THR A 242 14.23 -15.41 12.95
CA THR A 242 12.96 -15.97 13.42
C THR A 242 11.93 -16.10 12.27
N ILE A 243 11.88 -15.13 11.35
CA ILE A 243 11.00 -15.20 10.16
C ILE A 243 11.45 -16.34 9.24
N ALA A 244 12.76 -16.46 9.00
CA ALA A 244 13.32 -17.50 8.13
C ALA A 244 13.04 -18.90 8.68
N GLU A 245 13.22 -19.12 9.98
CA GLU A 245 12.93 -20.39 10.66
C GLU A 245 11.44 -20.75 10.58
N ARG A 246 10.55 -19.77 10.82
CA ARG A 246 9.10 -20.00 10.66
C ARG A 246 8.73 -20.41 9.24
N LYS A 247 9.38 -19.80 8.25
CA LYS A 247 9.14 -20.09 6.84
C LYS A 247 9.77 -21.42 6.39
N TYR A 248 10.83 -21.87 7.06
CA TYR A 248 11.60 -23.05 6.67
C TYR A 248 10.73 -24.32 6.59
N ASN A 249 9.83 -24.49 7.56
CA ASN A 249 8.91 -25.63 7.63
C ASN A 249 7.47 -25.28 7.24
N GLU A 250 7.21 -24.08 6.70
CA GLU A 250 5.86 -23.69 6.29
C GLU A 250 5.50 -24.45 5.00
N PRO A 251 4.47 -25.32 5.01
CA PRO A 251 4.09 -26.03 3.81
C PRO A 251 3.54 -25.06 2.77
N ASP A 252 3.97 -25.20 1.52
CA ASP A 252 3.38 -24.49 0.38
C ASP A 252 1.98 -25.07 0.08
N ILE A 253 0.96 -24.57 0.78
CA ILE A 253 -0.43 -24.98 0.57
C ILE A 253 -0.95 -24.28 -0.69
N LEU A 254 -1.08 -25.06 -1.77
CA LEU A 254 -1.76 -24.61 -2.98
C LEU A 254 -3.28 -24.84 -2.84
N PRO A 255 -4.12 -23.90 -3.27
CA PRO A 255 -5.57 -24.10 -3.28
C PRO A 255 -5.95 -25.24 -4.24
N LEU A 256 -6.89 -26.09 -3.81
CA LEU A 256 -7.39 -27.16 -4.65
C LEU A 256 -8.21 -26.59 -5.81
N THR A 257 -8.17 -27.26 -6.96
CA THR A 257 -8.93 -26.84 -8.14
C THR A 257 -10.43 -26.79 -7.84
N CYS A 258 -10.95 -27.76 -7.07
CA CYS A 258 -12.35 -27.80 -6.67
C CYS A 258 -12.76 -26.58 -5.82
N ASP A 259 -11.89 -26.06 -4.97
CA ASP A 259 -12.18 -24.88 -4.15
C ASP A 259 -12.16 -23.61 -4.99
N ILE A 260 -11.28 -23.52 -5.98
CA ILE A 260 -11.26 -22.39 -6.94
C ILE A 260 -12.56 -22.36 -7.76
N VAL A 261 -13.03 -23.52 -8.22
CA VAL A 261 -14.30 -23.63 -8.96
C VAL A 261 -15.47 -23.23 -8.06
N LYS A 262 -15.58 -23.80 -6.85
CA LYS A 262 -16.63 -23.43 -5.88
C LYS A 262 -16.66 -21.92 -5.61
N LEU A 263 -15.49 -21.31 -5.40
CA LEU A 263 -15.37 -19.87 -5.17
C LEU A 263 -15.80 -19.07 -6.41
N ASN A 264 -15.38 -19.48 -7.60
CA ASN A 264 -15.78 -18.82 -8.85
C ASN A 264 -17.30 -18.86 -9.05
N ASP A 265 -17.92 -20.01 -8.83
CA ASP A 265 -19.35 -20.21 -9.01
C ASP A 265 -20.16 -19.41 -7.98
N PHE A 266 -19.71 -19.40 -6.72
CA PHE A 266 -20.26 -18.54 -5.68
C PHE A 266 -20.21 -17.06 -6.08
N LEU A 267 -19.05 -16.56 -6.55
CA LEU A 267 -18.90 -15.16 -6.94
C LEU A 267 -19.82 -14.78 -8.11
N LEU A 268 -19.95 -15.65 -9.12
CA LEU A 268 -20.83 -15.39 -10.26
C LEU A 268 -22.31 -15.36 -9.83
N HIS A 269 -22.74 -16.34 -9.04
CA HIS A 269 -24.11 -16.39 -8.52
C HIS A 269 -24.42 -15.17 -7.64
N GLU A 270 -23.49 -14.81 -6.76
CA GLU A 270 -23.68 -13.71 -5.81
C GLU A 270 -23.67 -12.34 -6.50
N ILE A 271 -22.90 -12.16 -7.58
CA ILE A 271 -22.98 -10.94 -8.40
C ILE A 271 -24.37 -10.77 -8.99
N VAL A 272 -24.95 -11.84 -9.56
CA VAL A 272 -26.31 -11.79 -10.14
C VAL A 272 -27.32 -11.47 -9.05
N ARG A 273 -27.32 -12.24 -7.96
CA ARG A 273 -28.25 -12.08 -6.83
C ARG A 273 -28.20 -10.67 -6.23
N LEU A 274 -27.01 -10.14 -5.97
CA LEU A 274 -26.84 -8.80 -5.39
C LEU A 274 -27.16 -7.68 -6.39
N SER A 275 -26.94 -7.89 -7.69
CA SER A 275 -27.33 -6.92 -8.73
C SER A 275 -28.85 -6.81 -8.81
N GLU A 276 -29.57 -7.93 -8.80
CA GLU A 276 -31.04 -7.95 -8.75
C GLU A 276 -31.58 -7.33 -7.46
N LEU A 277 -30.95 -7.62 -6.33
CA LEU A 277 -31.35 -7.06 -5.05
C LEU A 277 -31.14 -5.54 -4.99
N LEU A 278 -30.03 -5.04 -5.53
CA LEU A 278 -29.74 -3.61 -5.59
C LEU A 278 -30.72 -2.86 -6.51
N LEU A 279 -31.14 -3.48 -7.62
CA LEU A 279 -32.15 -2.94 -8.52
C LEU A 279 -33.55 -2.87 -7.87
N LYS A 280 -33.87 -3.82 -6.97
CA LYS A 280 -35.15 -3.84 -6.24
C LYS A 280 -35.16 -2.86 -5.07
N ASP A 281 -34.06 -2.79 -4.32
CA ASP A 281 -33.91 -1.92 -3.15
C ASP A 281 -32.51 -1.29 -3.10
N ILE A 282 -32.46 0.01 -3.41
CA ILE A 282 -31.23 0.80 -3.43
C ILE A 282 -30.85 1.12 -1.99
N ASN A 283 -29.92 0.34 -1.43
CA ASN A 283 -29.36 0.61 -0.12
C ASN A 283 -27.84 0.44 -0.09
N ALA A 284 -27.21 1.12 0.87
CA ALA A 284 -25.75 1.16 1.00
C ALA A 284 -25.12 -0.22 1.34
N VAL A 285 -25.88 -1.11 1.99
CA VAL A 285 -25.42 -2.45 2.38
C VAL A 285 -25.31 -3.35 1.15
N ASN A 286 -26.35 -3.38 0.32
CA ASN A 286 -26.40 -4.12 -0.94
C ASN A 286 -25.33 -3.60 -1.90
N TRP A 287 -25.20 -2.28 -2.04
CA TRP A 287 -24.16 -1.67 -2.86
C TRP A 287 -22.75 -2.10 -2.41
N ARG A 288 -22.49 -2.05 -1.09
CA ARG A 288 -21.19 -2.45 -0.52
C ARG A 288 -20.92 -3.94 -0.72
N ASN A 289 -21.91 -4.79 -0.51
CA ASN A 289 -21.76 -6.23 -0.71
C ASN A 289 -21.45 -6.55 -2.17
N LEU A 290 -22.16 -5.94 -3.10
CA LEU A 290 -21.89 -6.10 -4.53
C LEU A 290 -20.46 -5.62 -4.88
N ALA A 291 -20.04 -4.47 -4.35
CA ALA A 291 -18.70 -3.94 -4.55
C ALA A 291 -17.60 -4.89 -4.03
N MET A 292 -17.81 -5.52 -2.87
CA MET A 292 -16.86 -6.49 -2.30
C MET A 292 -16.75 -7.75 -3.16
N VAL A 293 -17.88 -8.32 -3.58
CA VAL A 293 -17.93 -9.54 -4.41
C VAL A 293 -17.30 -9.27 -5.78
N VAL A 294 -17.64 -8.15 -6.42
CA VAL A 294 -17.06 -7.74 -7.70
C VAL A 294 -15.56 -7.48 -7.58
N LEU A 295 -15.09 -6.81 -6.52
CA LEU A 295 -13.65 -6.63 -6.31
C LEU A 295 -12.93 -7.97 -6.16
N CYS A 296 -13.51 -8.92 -5.40
CA CYS A 296 -12.97 -10.26 -5.24
C CYS A 296 -12.85 -10.96 -6.59
N ARG A 297 -13.92 -10.91 -7.39
CA ARG A 297 -13.99 -11.48 -8.74
C ARG A 297 -12.92 -10.91 -9.67
N ILE A 298 -12.75 -9.59 -9.71
CA ILE A 298 -11.71 -8.90 -10.50
C ILE A 298 -10.31 -9.35 -10.06
N THR A 299 -10.08 -9.44 -8.74
CA THR A 299 -8.78 -9.77 -8.15
C THR A 299 -8.35 -11.19 -8.50
N ILE A 300 -9.26 -12.17 -8.37
CA ILE A 300 -8.99 -13.58 -8.67
C ILE A 300 -8.79 -13.78 -10.17
N PHE A 301 -9.68 -13.22 -11.00
CA PHE A 301 -9.60 -13.36 -12.46
C PHE A 301 -8.27 -12.83 -13.02
N ASN A 302 -7.82 -11.69 -12.51
CA ASN A 302 -6.56 -11.08 -12.94
C ASN A 302 -5.31 -11.65 -12.23
N LYS A 303 -5.48 -12.57 -11.27
CA LYS A 303 -4.40 -13.09 -10.40
C LYS A 303 -3.56 -11.96 -9.78
N ARG A 304 -4.21 -10.88 -9.36
CA ARG A 304 -3.56 -9.68 -8.81
C ARG A 304 -3.61 -9.65 -7.30
N ARG A 305 -2.76 -8.81 -6.69
CA ARG A 305 -2.88 -8.51 -5.26
C ARG A 305 -4.08 -7.57 -5.07
N GLY A 306 -4.88 -7.80 -4.02
CA GLY A 306 -6.07 -6.97 -3.75
C GLY A 306 -5.77 -5.47 -3.62
N GLY A 307 -4.56 -5.10 -3.18
CA GLY A 307 -4.11 -3.71 -3.12
C GLY A 307 -3.89 -3.03 -4.49
N GLU A 308 -3.81 -3.78 -5.59
CA GLU A 308 -3.70 -3.22 -6.94
C GLU A 308 -5.10 -2.95 -7.49
N THR A 309 -5.96 -3.96 -7.50
CA THR A 309 -7.34 -3.87 -8.02
C THR A 309 -8.23 -2.92 -7.22
N SER A 310 -8.05 -2.84 -5.90
CA SER A 310 -8.80 -1.89 -5.05
C SER A 310 -8.43 -0.42 -5.24
N GLN A 311 -7.31 -0.12 -5.92
CA GLN A 311 -6.84 1.25 -6.17
C GLN A 311 -7.26 1.77 -7.55
N MET A 312 -8.07 1.01 -8.28
CA MET A 312 -8.69 1.47 -9.52
C MET A 312 -9.51 2.73 -9.23
N LYS A 313 -9.33 3.77 -10.03
CA LYS A 313 -10.10 5.02 -9.89
C LYS A 313 -11.33 4.97 -10.77
N LEU A 314 -12.41 5.64 -10.37
CA LEU A 314 -13.58 5.78 -11.22
C LEU A 314 -13.23 6.43 -12.57
N SER A 315 -12.36 7.44 -12.58
CA SER A 315 -11.90 8.05 -13.84
C SER A 315 -11.17 7.06 -14.77
N ALA A 316 -10.38 6.14 -14.21
CA ALA A 316 -9.72 5.10 -14.99
C ALA A 316 -10.72 4.08 -15.55
N TYR A 317 -11.77 3.76 -14.78
CA TYR A 317 -12.86 2.90 -15.23
C TYR A 317 -13.71 3.58 -16.31
N VAL A 318 -14.10 4.84 -16.15
CA VAL A 318 -14.93 5.56 -17.13
C VAL A 318 -14.17 5.76 -18.43
N ASN A 319 -12.88 6.11 -18.37
CA ASN A 319 -12.02 6.29 -19.54
C ASN A 319 -11.42 4.96 -20.04
N ARG A 320 -11.98 3.83 -19.64
CA ARG A 320 -11.50 2.51 -20.08
C ARG A 320 -11.73 2.34 -21.58
N LYS A 321 -10.89 1.55 -22.22
CA LYS A 321 -11.06 1.24 -23.65
C LYS A 321 -12.24 0.27 -23.81
N THR A 322 -13.37 0.77 -24.32
CA THR A 322 -14.60 -0.01 -24.55
C THR A 322 -14.72 -0.39 -26.02
N GLY A 323 -14.20 -1.55 -26.43
CA GLY A 323 -14.39 -2.05 -27.81
C GLY A 323 -13.68 -1.25 -28.92
N GLU A 324 -13.28 -0.01 -28.67
CA GLU A 324 -12.52 0.90 -29.54
C GLU A 324 -11.05 0.48 -29.74
N TRP A 325 -10.70 -0.77 -29.41
CA TRP A 325 -9.46 -1.39 -29.89
C TRP A 325 -9.39 -1.43 -31.41
N LYS A 326 -10.56 -1.41 -32.06
CA LYS A 326 -10.72 -1.44 -33.51
C LYS A 326 -10.50 -0.07 -34.15
N ASP A 327 -10.75 1.01 -33.42
CA ASP A 327 -10.77 2.38 -33.95
C ASP A 327 -9.43 3.13 -33.76
N ALA A 328 -8.45 2.52 -33.08
CA ALA A 328 -7.17 3.15 -32.79
C ALA A 328 -5.98 2.41 -33.42
N GLU A 329 -5.57 2.84 -34.61
CA GLU A 329 -4.18 2.88 -35.13
C GLU A 329 -3.33 1.57 -35.12
N ASN A 330 -3.89 0.40 -34.81
CA ASN A 330 -3.11 -0.81 -34.53
C ASN A 330 -3.59 -2.06 -35.28
N LEU A 331 -4.06 -1.89 -36.52
CA LEU A 331 -4.46 -3.02 -37.39
C LEU A 331 -3.31 -4.03 -37.56
N GLU A 332 -2.07 -3.55 -37.65
CA GLU A 332 -0.88 -4.42 -37.71
C GLU A 332 -0.75 -5.29 -36.45
N ILE A 333 -0.88 -4.72 -35.26
CA ILE A 333 -0.81 -5.49 -34.00
C ILE A 333 -1.96 -6.50 -33.95
N ILE A 334 -3.19 -6.08 -34.28
CA ILE A 334 -4.36 -6.98 -34.29
C ILE A 334 -4.14 -8.13 -35.28
N SER A 335 -3.50 -7.88 -36.42
CA SER A 335 -3.22 -8.91 -37.43
C SER A 335 -2.31 -10.02 -36.89
N THR A 336 -1.35 -9.67 -36.02
CA THR A 336 -0.42 -10.62 -35.37
C THR A 336 -1.05 -11.47 -34.26
N LEU A 337 -2.25 -11.10 -33.78
CA LEU A 337 -2.92 -11.84 -32.72
C LEU A 337 -3.54 -13.14 -33.23
N SER A 338 -3.49 -14.17 -32.38
CA SER A 338 -4.13 -15.45 -32.63
C SER A 338 -5.67 -15.32 -32.67
N PRO A 339 -6.38 -16.29 -33.29
CA PRO A 339 -7.85 -16.27 -33.33
C PRO A 339 -8.50 -16.22 -31.95
N ILE A 340 -7.88 -16.87 -30.95
CA ILE A 340 -8.38 -16.85 -29.58
C ILE A 340 -8.18 -15.49 -28.91
N GLU A 341 -7.03 -14.84 -29.12
CA GLU A 341 -6.77 -13.50 -28.60
C GLU A 341 -7.71 -12.47 -29.20
N LYS A 342 -7.98 -12.56 -30.52
CA LYS A 342 -8.99 -11.73 -31.19
C LYS A 342 -10.36 -11.88 -30.54
N LYS A 343 -10.79 -13.11 -30.27
CA LYS A 343 -12.06 -13.39 -29.58
C LYS A 343 -12.07 -12.91 -28.12
N LEU A 344 -10.91 -12.91 -27.45
CA LEU A 344 -10.79 -12.37 -26.08
C LEU A 344 -10.87 -10.84 -26.07
N MET A 345 -10.29 -10.17 -27.06
CA MET A 345 -10.40 -8.71 -27.20
C MET A 345 -11.86 -8.26 -27.36
N ASP A 346 -12.68 -9.02 -28.10
CA ASP A 346 -14.12 -8.72 -28.24
C ASP A 346 -14.91 -8.92 -26.93
N ARG A 347 -14.42 -9.77 -26.02
CA ARG A 347 -15.15 -10.17 -24.80
C ARG A 347 -14.71 -9.44 -23.54
N LEU A 348 -13.49 -8.92 -23.50
CA LEU A 348 -12.88 -8.34 -22.32
C LEU A 348 -12.68 -6.83 -22.48
N GLN A 349 -12.96 -6.09 -21.42
CA GLN A 349 -12.61 -4.67 -21.33
C GLN A 349 -11.32 -4.51 -20.55
N LEU A 350 -10.51 -3.51 -20.93
CA LEU A 350 -9.25 -3.22 -20.24
C LEU A 350 -9.33 -1.91 -19.50
N VAL A 351 -8.95 -1.94 -18.23
CA VAL A 351 -8.69 -0.77 -17.41
C VAL A 351 -7.20 -0.67 -17.12
N GLU A 352 -6.60 0.49 -17.38
CA GLU A 352 -5.23 0.79 -16.99
C GLU A 352 -5.20 1.43 -15.60
N ILE A 353 -4.50 0.81 -14.65
CA ILE A 353 -4.31 1.36 -13.31
C ILE A 353 -2.82 1.64 -13.03
N VAL A 354 -2.55 2.44 -11.99
CA VAL A 354 -1.17 2.77 -11.58
C VAL A 354 -0.65 1.75 -10.57
N GLY A 355 0.39 1.01 -10.95
CA GLY A 355 1.11 0.07 -10.11
C GLY A 355 2.30 0.69 -9.39
N LYS A 356 3.15 -0.18 -8.82
CA LYS A 356 4.38 0.25 -8.14
C LYS A 356 5.29 1.03 -9.09
N LYS A 357 5.97 2.06 -8.56
CA LYS A 357 6.87 2.94 -9.30
C LYS A 357 6.21 3.61 -10.51
N ASN A 358 4.93 3.97 -10.38
CA ASN A 358 4.14 4.62 -11.43
C ASN A 358 4.02 3.83 -12.75
N ARG A 359 4.17 2.50 -12.69
CA ARG A 359 4.04 1.63 -13.88
C ARG A 359 2.58 1.39 -14.20
N LYS A 360 2.22 1.41 -15.48
CA LYS A 360 0.88 0.99 -15.92
C LYS A 360 0.65 -0.50 -15.66
N VAL A 361 -0.52 -0.82 -15.11
CA VAL A 361 -0.94 -2.20 -14.84
C VAL A 361 -2.27 -2.46 -15.53
N PRO A 362 -2.35 -3.44 -16.43
CA PRO A 362 -3.60 -3.82 -17.08
C PRO A 362 -4.50 -4.65 -16.14
N VAL A 363 -5.79 -4.32 -16.11
CA VAL A 363 -6.86 -5.07 -15.45
C VAL A 363 -7.94 -5.41 -16.47
N LEU A 364 -8.17 -6.70 -16.69
CA LEU A 364 -9.18 -7.22 -17.61
C LEU A 364 -10.50 -7.43 -16.86
N LEU A 365 -11.60 -7.01 -17.49
CA LEU A 365 -12.95 -7.13 -16.96
C LEU A 365 -13.81 -7.99 -17.89
N THR A 366 -14.48 -8.98 -17.31
CA THR A 366 -15.50 -9.80 -17.97
C THR A 366 -16.88 -9.13 -17.87
N LYS A 367 -17.85 -9.63 -18.65
CA LYS A 367 -19.22 -9.08 -18.73
C LYS A 367 -19.94 -8.98 -17.38
N ASP A 368 -19.82 -10.01 -16.54
CA ASP A 368 -20.33 -9.99 -15.17
C ASP A 368 -19.75 -8.84 -14.34
N MET A 369 -18.45 -8.58 -14.47
CA MET A 369 -17.77 -7.54 -13.70
C MET A 369 -18.21 -6.15 -14.13
N TRP A 370 -18.11 -5.81 -15.42
CA TRP A 370 -18.41 -4.44 -15.87
C TRP A 370 -19.91 -4.12 -15.82
N ASN A 371 -20.81 -5.10 -16.00
CA ASN A 371 -22.23 -4.89 -15.76
C ASN A 371 -22.50 -4.47 -14.31
N ALA A 372 -21.90 -5.17 -13.35
CA ALA A 372 -22.08 -4.87 -11.93
C ALA A 372 -21.43 -3.53 -11.53
N LEU A 373 -20.29 -3.19 -12.13
CA LEU A 373 -19.65 -1.88 -11.94
C LEU A 373 -20.46 -0.73 -12.56
N ASP A 374 -21.03 -0.93 -13.75
CA ASP A 374 -21.89 0.07 -14.41
C ASP A 374 -23.18 0.30 -13.61
N LEU A 375 -23.76 -0.77 -13.04
CA LEU A 375 -24.89 -0.64 -12.10
C LEU A 375 -24.49 0.19 -10.88
N GLN A 376 -23.36 -0.13 -10.25
CA GLN A 376 -22.85 0.64 -9.13
C GLN A 376 -22.61 2.11 -9.47
N GLN A 377 -22.22 2.44 -10.71
CA GLN A 377 -21.98 3.80 -11.18
C GLN A 377 -23.28 4.58 -11.43
N LYS A 378 -24.30 3.97 -12.05
CA LYS A 378 -25.57 4.64 -12.39
C LYS A 378 -26.28 5.16 -11.14
N ASP A 379 -26.19 4.42 -10.05
CA ASP A 379 -26.86 4.74 -8.80
C ASP A 379 -25.99 5.61 -7.88
N CYS A 380 -25.03 6.40 -8.38
CA CYS A 380 -24.04 7.07 -7.52
C CYS A 380 -24.45 8.46 -7.00
N HIS A 381 -25.14 8.50 -5.86
CA HIS A 381 -24.89 9.55 -4.83
C HIS A 381 -23.67 9.22 -3.93
N TRP A 382 -23.00 8.07 -4.13
CA TRP A 382 -21.99 7.51 -3.21
C TRP A 382 -20.56 7.46 -3.78
N SER A 383 -20.34 7.79 -5.06
CA SER A 383 -19.01 7.80 -5.69
C SER A 383 -18.50 9.22 -5.92
N SER A 384 -17.19 9.40 -5.71
CA SER A 384 -16.46 10.61 -6.06
C SER A 384 -15.39 10.21 -7.06
N SER A 385 -15.24 10.97 -8.16
CA SER A 385 -14.33 10.67 -9.28
C SER A 385 -12.86 10.52 -8.89
N SER A 386 -12.45 11.11 -7.75
CA SER A 386 -11.08 11.10 -7.24
C SER A 386 -10.76 9.94 -6.30
N LYS A 387 -11.78 9.17 -5.86
CA LYS A 387 -11.64 8.08 -4.87
C LYS A 387 -11.51 6.70 -5.52
N PRO A 388 -10.95 5.70 -4.81
CA PRO A 388 -10.91 4.33 -5.31
C PRO A 388 -12.31 3.73 -5.52
N PHE A 389 -12.46 2.97 -6.60
CA PHE A 389 -13.66 2.28 -7.08
C PHE A 389 -13.26 0.82 -7.42
N PRO A 390 -14.09 -0.22 -7.19
CA PRO A 390 -15.45 -0.22 -6.65
C PRO A 390 -15.53 -0.04 -5.13
N VAL A 391 -14.40 -0.16 -4.43
CA VAL A 391 -14.40 0.00 -2.97
C VAL A 391 -14.19 1.45 -2.63
N CYS A 392 -15.30 2.20 -2.64
CA CYS A 392 -15.38 3.50 -1.98
C CYS A 392 -15.28 3.24 -0.46
N CYS A 393 -14.06 3.04 0.04
CA CYS A 393 -13.79 2.74 1.44
C CYS A 393 -14.09 3.92 2.39
N THR A 394 -14.75 4.98 1.91
CA THR A 394 -15.16 6.16 2.69
C THR A 394 -16.65 6.20 3.06
N ILE A 395 -17.39 5.08 3.00
CA ILE A 395 -18.79 5.05 3.46
C ILE A 395 -18.93 5.32 4.98
N PHE A 396 -17.86 5.27 5.78
CA PHE A 396 -17.91 5.70 7.18
C PHE A 396 -17.82 7.21 7.41
N GLN A 397 -17.35 8.03 6.46
CA GLN A 397 -17.26 9.48 6.66
C GLN A 397 -18.53 10.24 6.27
N PHE A 398 -19.34 9.70 5.36
CA PHE A 398 -20.59 10.35 4.95
C PHE A 398 -21.80 9.98 5.82
N TRP A 399 -21.75 8.85 6.54
CA TRP A 399 -22.87 8.42 7.39
C TRP A 399 -23.01 9.25 8.68
N ALA A 400 -21.90 9.82 9.18
CA ALA A 400 -21.92 10.66 10.38
C ALA A 400 -22.39 12.11 10.12
N LEU A 401 -22.25 12.63 8.89
CA LEU A 401 -22.59 14.00 8.54
C LEU A 401 -24.02 14.16 8.01
N LYS A 402 -24.62 13.11 7.44
CA LYS A 402 -25.98 13.19 6.87
C LYS A 402 -27.10 12.79 7.85
N MET A 403 -26.77 12.20 8.99
CA MET A 403 -27.74 11.81 10.03
C MET A 403 -27.86 12.82 11.18
N LEU A 404 -27.00 13.83 11.25
CA LEU A 404 -27.03 14.87 12.29
C LEU A 404 -27.26 16.25 11.66
N GLY A 405 -28.52 16.51 11.33
CA GLY A 405 -29.07 17.87 11.23
C GLY A 405 -29.03 18.52 9.85
N PHE A 406 -30.14 18.47 9.12
CA PHE A 406 -30.82 19.66 8.58
C PHE A 406 -32.29 19.29 8.30
N PRO A 407 -33.29 20.08 8.76
CA PRO A 407 -34.70 19.82 8.50
C PRO A 407 -35.03 20.03 7.02
N GLN A 408 -35.99 19.25 6.52
CA GLN A 408 -36.63 19.44 5.23
C GLN A 408 -37.10 20.90 5.08
N MET A 409 -36.63 21.58 4.03
CA MET A 409 -37.31 22.77 3.52
C MET A 409 -38.55 22.28 2.78
N ASP A 410 -39.70 22.42 3.44
CA ASP A 410 -41.01 22.21 2.83
C ASP A 410 -41.23 23.19 1.68
N ASN A 411 -41.58 22.63 0.53
CA ASN A 411 -42.13 23.35 -0.60
C ASN A 411 -43.56 23.80 -0.23
N LYS A 412 -43.76 25.08 0.04
CA LYS A 412 -45.09 25.71 -0.03
C LYS A 412 -45.02 26.98 -0.89
N GLN A 413 -45.47 26.84 -2.13
CA GLN A 413 -46.03 27.93 -2.92
C GLN A 413 -47.53 27.69 -3.09
N SER A 414 -48.32 28.57 -2.49
CA SER A 414 -49.69 29.02 -2.85
C SER A 414 -50.25 29.66 -1.57
N GLY A 415 -50.49 30.96 -1.45
CA GLY A 415 -51.20 31.81 -2.38
C GLY A 415 -52.64 31.99 -1.89
N PHE A 416 -52.98 33.24 -1.54
CA PHE A 416 -54.32 33.85 -1.45
C PHE A 416 -55.09 34.00 -0.11
N LYS A 417 -55.26 35.30 0.22
CA LYS A 417 -56.44 36.09 0.61
C LYS A 417 -56.97 36.14 2.05
N GLU A 418 -56.86 37.36 2.59
CA GLU A 418 -57.93 38.22 3.14
C GLU A 418 -59.17 37.52 3.72
N SER A 419 -59.34 37.62 5.04
CA SER A 419 -60.39 38.36 5.75
C SER A 419 -60.26 38.07 7.25
#